data_AF-A0A0S4TYK5-F1
#
_entry.id   AF-A0A0S4TYK5-F1
#
_cell.length_a   1.000
_cell.length_b   1.000
_cell.length_c   1.000
_cell.angle_alpha   90.00
_cell.angle_beta   90.00
_cell.angle_gamma   90.00
#
_symmetry.space_group_name_H-M   'P 1'
#
loop_
_entity.id
_entity.type
_entity.pdbx_description
1 polymer ?
#
loop_
_entity_poly.entity_id
_entity_poly.type
_entity_poly.pdbx_seq_one_letter_code
_entity_poly.pdbx_strand_id
1 'polypeptide(L)'
;MNLHGALQHLASECGELTQAAIKYIQHGPTSLNPKEQPPKSNRRALEEEAGDVLALIALLVEAGVLRDKKLQARLDTKLETYQRKYA
;
A
#
# COMPACT_ATOMS: atom_id res chain seq x y z
N MET A 1 -12.72 -15.60 -9.09
CA MET A 1 -11.42 -15.11 -8.59
C MET A 1 -10.73 -16.22 -7.79
N ASN A 2 -9.43 -16.44 -7.98
CA ASN A 2 -8.65 -17.31 -7.09
C ASN A 2 -8.37 -16.57 -5.78
N LEU A 3 -9.18 -16.82 -4.74
CA LEU A 3 -9.11 -16.09 -3.47
C LEU A 3 -7.77 -16.26 -2.74
N HIS A 4 -7.27 -17.50 -2.67
CA HIS A 4 -6.00 -17.77 -2.00
C HIS A 4 -4.85 -17.05 -2.69
N GLY A 5 -4.81 -17.09 -4.02
CA GLY A 5 -3.83 -16.35 -4.80
C GLY A 5 -3.92 -14.84 -4.59
N ALA A 6 -5.12 -14.27 -4.60
CA ALA A 6 -5.33 -12.84 -4.36
C ALA A 6 -4.87 -12.41 -2.96
N LEU A 7 -5.13 -13.21 -1.93
CA LEU A 7 -4.68 -12.93 -0.55
C LEU A 7 -3.16 -13.11 -0.39
N GLN A 8 -2.56 -14.09 -1.05
CA GLN A 8 -1.10 -14.26 -1.08
C GLN A 8 -0.43 -13.08 -1.77
N HIS A 9 -0.99 -12.62 -2.89
CA HIS A 9 -0.50 -11.47 -3.62
C HIS A 9 -0.63 -10.21 -2.76
N LEU A 10 -1.79 -9.97 -2.13
CA LEU A 10 -1.97 -8.85 -1.20
C LEU A 10 -0.93 -8.88 -0.07
N ALA A 11 -0.65 -10.05 0.48
CA ALA A 11 0.36 -10.19 1.53
C ALA A 11 1.78 -9.84 1.03
N SER A 12 2.11 -10.23 -0.21
CA SER A 12 3.39 -9.86 -0.85
C SER A 12 3.50 -8.34 -1.02
N GLU A 13 2.49 -7.70 -1.61
CA GLU A 13 2.51 -6.25 -1.86
C GLU A 13 2.52 -5.43 -0.57
N CYS A 14 1.88 -5.91 0.51
CA CYS A 14 2.05 -5.30 1.84
C CYS A 14 3.51 -5.34 2.33
N GLY A 15 4.23 -6.41 2.00
CA GLY A 15 5.66 -6.56 2.29
C GLY A 15 6.52 -5.61 1.46
N GLU A 16 6.22 -5.45 0.17
CA GLU A 16 6.92 -4.53 -0.73
C GLU A 16 6.68 -3.07 -0.33
N LEU A 17 5.43 -2.71 -0.01
CA LEU A 17 5.07 -1.41 0.54
C LEU A 17 5.84 -1.10 1.84
N THR A 18 5.98 -2.10 2.72
CA THR A 18 6.77 -1.96 3.95
C THR A 18 8.24 -1.64 3.61
N GLN A 19 8.83 -2.36 2.65
CA GLN A 19 10.21 -2.12 2.22
C GLN A 19 10.38 -0.74 1.57
N ALA A 20 9.44 -0.30 0.74
CA ALA A 20 9.44 1.01 0.12
C ALA A 20 9.38 2.14 1.16
N ALA A 21 8.51 2.00 2.17
CA ALA A 21 8.42 2.95 3.28
C ALA A 21 9.74 3.03 4.07
N ILE A 22 10.38 1.89 4.35
CA ILE A 22 11.68 1.85 5.04
C ILE A 22 12.75 2.59 4.22
N LYS A 23 12.83 2.34 2.90
CA LYS A 23 13.78 3.02 2.01
C LYS A 23 13.52 4.53 1.96
N TYR A 24 12.26 4.94 1.91
CA TYR A 24 11.86 6.35 1.95
C TYR A 24 12.36 7.03 3.24
N ILE A 25 12.22 6.38 4.39
CA ILE A 25 12.68 6.89 5.68
C ILE A 25 14.22 6.95 5.74
N GLN A 26 14.90 5.89 5.30
CA GLN A 26 16.36 5.77 5.43
C GLN A 26 17.15 6.66 4.47
N HIS A 27 16.64 6.84 3.24
CA HIS A 27 17.39 7.50 2.16
C HIS A 27 16.71 8.76 1.62
N GLY A 28 15.50 9.07 2.10
CA GLY A 28 14.72 10.21 1.67
C GLY A 28 13.93 9.96 0.36
N PRO A 29 12.95 10.84 0.07
CA PRO A 29 12.00 10.68 -1.04
C PRO A 29 12.61 10.66 -2.44
N THR A 30 13.67 11.44 -2.64
CA THR A 30 14.24 11.71 -3.97
C THR A 30 15.41 10.80 -4.30
N SER A 31 15.88 9.99 -3.35
CA SER A 31 16.94 9.02 -3.60
C SER A 31 16.49 8.00 -4.63
N LEU A 32 17.38 7.66 -5.55
CA LEU A 32 17.16 6.70 -6.63
C LEU A 32 17.82 5.37 -6.28
N ASN A 33 17.16 4.26 -6.60
CA ASN A 33 17.78 2.94 -6.52
C ASN A 33 18.70 2.72 -7.75
N PRO A 34 20.04 2.61 -7.58
CA PRO A 34 20.97 2.49 -8.70
C PRO A 34 20.87 1.15 -9.44
N LYS A 35 20.20 0.14 -8.86
CA LYS A 35 19.99 -1.17 -9.47
C LYS A 35 18.69 -1.27 -10.27
N GLU A 36 17.81 -0.29 -10.15
CA GLU A 36 16.49 -0.28 -10.79
C GLU A 36 16.58 0.41 -12.15
N GLN A 37 16.01 -0.21 -13.18
CA GLN A 37 16.07 0.23 -14.57
C GLN A 37 14.65 0.28 -15.15
N PRO A 38 14.08 1.47 -15.44
CA PRO A 38 14.66 2.80 -15.23
C PRO A 38 14.79 3.18 -13.74
N PRO A 39 15.70 4.09 -13.38
CA PRO A 39 15.84 4.56 -12.01
C PRO A 39 14.53 5.12 -11.46
N LYS A 40 14.14 4.65 -10.29
CA LYS A 40 12.92 5.05 -9.60
C LYS A 40 13.27 5.76 -8.30
N SER A 41 12.58 6.86 -8.01
CA SER A 41 12.72 7.52 -6.71
C SER A 41 11.99 6.73 -5.64
N ASN A 42 12.46 6.81 -4.40
CA ASN A 42 11.79 6.17 -3.27
C ASN A 42 10.34 6.64 -3.10
N ARG A 43 10.03 7.91 -3.41
CA ARG A 43 8.63 8.39 -3.46
C ARG A 43 7.81 7.63 -4.49
N ARG A 44 8.32 7.52 -5.72
CA ARG A 44 7.60 6.84 -6.79
C ARG A 44 7.42 5.35 -6.49
N ALA A 45 8.45 4.70 -5.94
CA ALA A 45 8.33 3.32 -5.48
C ALA A 45 7.24 3.18 -4.42
N LEU A 46 7.23 4.05 -3.41
CA LEU A 46 6.19 4.04 -2.36
C LEU A 46 4.77 4.23 -2.92
N GLU A 47 4.60 5.12 -3.91
CA GLU A 47 3.31 5.35 -4.58
C GLU A 47 2.84 4.13 -5.38
N GLU A 48 3.75 3.46 -6.10
CA GLU A 48 3.45 2.25 -6.86
C GLU A 48 3.01 1.10 -5.93
N GLU A 49 3.80 0.77 -4.90
CA GLU A 49 3.45 -0.31 -3.96
C GLU A 49 2.15 -0.02 -3.19
N ALA A 50 1.91 1.25 -2.84
CA ALA A 50 0.65 1.64 -2.20
C ALA A 50 -0.54 1.49 -3.15
N GLY A 51 -0.34 1.80 -4.44
CA GLY A 51 -1.32 1.59 -5.50
C GLY A 51 -1.66 0.11 -5.69
N ASP A 52 -0.66 -0.76 -5.70
CA ASP A 52 -0.84 -2.20 -5.89
C ASP A 52 -1.63 -2.84 -4.74
N VAL A 53 -1.34 -2.43 -3.50
CA VAL A 53 -2.15 -2.81 -2.32
C VAL A 53 -3.60 -2.33 -2.46
N LEU A 54 -3.83 -1.08 -2.88
CA LEU A 54 -5.18 -0.54 -3.08
C LEU A 54 -5.94 -1.29 -4.17
N ALA A 55 -5.30 -1.63 -5.29
CA ALA A 55 -5.90 -2.38 -6.38
C ALA A 55 -6.35 -3.78 -5.92
N LEU A 56 -5.51 -4.48 -5.14
CA LEU A 56 -5.85 -5.80 -4.61
C LEU A 56 -6.99 -5.73 -3.57
N ILE A 57 -7.03 -4.70 -2.73
CA ILE A 57 -8.16 -4.45 -1.83
C ILE A 57 -9.44 -4.22 -2.63
N ALA A 58 -9.40 -3.42 -3.70
CA ALA A 58 -10.55 -3.15 -4.55
C ALA A 58 -11.08 -4.46 -5.19
N LEU A 59 -10.19 -5.31 -5.72
CA LEU A 59 -10.58 -6.62 -6.26
C LEU A 59 -11.25 -7.52 -5.20
N LEU A 60 -10.75 -7.51 -3.97
CA LEU A 60 -11.36 -8.27 -2.87
C LEU A 60 -12.73 -7.71 -2.45
N VAL A 61 -12.95 -6.40 -2.60
CA VAL A 61 -14.26 -5.77 -2.41
C VAL A 61 -15.22 -6.17 -3.53
N GLU A 62 -14.80 -6.07 -4.79
CA GLU A 62 -15.59 -6.47 -5.95
C GLU A 62 -16.01 -7.95 -5.89
N ALA A 63 -15.12 -8.80 -5.40
CA ALA A 63 -15.39 -10.22 -5.19
C ALA A 63 -16.25 -10.54 -3.95
N GLY A 64 -16.66 -9.54 -3.17
CA GLY A 64 -17.50 -9.71 -1.98
C GLY A 64 -16.78 -10.29 -0.75
N VAL A 65 -15.45 -10.41 -0.80
CA VAL A 65 -14.61 -10.91 0.32
C VAL A 65 -14.51 -9.83 1.39
N LEU A 66 -14.26 -8.60 0.96
CA LEU A 66 -14.26 -7.43 1.81
C LEU A 66 -15.55 -6.64 1.60
N ARG A 67 -16.07 -6.05 2.67
CA ARG A 67 -17.27 -5.23 2.62
C ARG A 67 -16.87 -3.76 2.61
N ASP A 68 -17.10 -3.10 1.49
CA ASP A 68 -16.76 -1.68 1.27
C ASP A 68 -17.22 -0.79 2.43
N LYS A 69 -18.51 -0.86 2.79
CA LYS A 69 -19.08 -0.10 3.92
C LYS A 69 -18.35 -0.32 5.25
N LYS A 70 -17.80 -1.52 5.49
CA LYS A 70 -17.04 -1.82 6.72
C LYS A 70 -15.61 -1.28 6.64
N LEU A 71 -15.00 -1.28 5.46
CA LEU A 71 -13.70 -0.65 5.24
C LEU A 71 -13.79 0.86 5.41
N GLN A 72 -14.77 1.51 4.78
CA GLN A 72 -14.95 2.95 4.87
C GLN A 72 -15.20 3.41 6.31
N ALA A 73 -16.12 2.77 7.03
CA ALA A 73 -16.38 3.11 8.43
C ALA A 73 -15.13 2.96 9.31
N ARG A 74 -14.26 1.98 9.01
CA ARG A 74 -12.99 1.79 9.72
C ARG A 74 -11.97 2.86 9.34
N LEU A 75 -11.89 3.23 8.06
CA LEU A 75 -11.02 4.28 7.56
C LEU A 75 -11.35 5.60 8.25
N ASP A 76 -12.62 6.01 8.27
CA ASP A 76 -13.06 7.28 8.87
C ASP A 76 -12.65 7.37 10.35
N THR A 77 -12.92 6.30 11.11
CA THR A 77 -12.53 6.18 12.54
C THR A 77 -11.01 6.35 12.71
N LYS A 78 -10.21 5.80 11.80
CA LYS A 78 -8.76 5.81 11.89
C LYS A 78 -8.13 7.11 11.41
N LEU A 79 -8.68 7.74 10.38
CA LEU A 79 -8.23 9.06 9.93
C LEU A 79 -8.41 10.09 11.04
N GLU A 80 -9.53 10.09 11.75
CA GLU A 80 -9.73 10.97 12.90
C GLU A 80 -8.65 10.76 13.98
N THR A 81 -8.29 9.49 14.24
CA THR A 81 -7.24 9.14 15.21
C THR A 81 -5.85 9.56 14.73
N TYR A 82 -5.52 9.31 13.46
CA TYR A 82 -4.19 9.56 12.90
C TYR A 82 -3.95 11.04 12.63
N GLN A 83 -4.94 11.78 12.16
CA GLN A 83 -4.83 13.24 12.01
C GLN A 83 -4.42 13.88 13.33
N ARG A 84 -5.05 13.51 14.46
CA ARG A 84 -4.65 14.01 15.79
C ARG A 84 -3.24 13.59 16.22
N LYS A 85 -2.72 12.48 15.69
CA LYS A 85 -1.40 11.95 16.03
C LYS A 85 -0.26 12.65 15.26
N TYR A 86 -0.55 13.14 14.06
CA TYR A 86 0.43 13.71 13.13
C TYR A 86 0.17 15.18 12.77
N ALA A 87 -0.79 15.83 13.43
CA ALA A 87 -0.99 17.29 13.42
C ALA A 87 -0.05 17.94 14.45
#